data_AF-A0A3D5URW2-F1
#
_entry.id   AF-A0A3D5URW2-F1
#
_cell.length_a   1.000
_cell.length_b   1.000
_cell.length_c   1.000
_cell.angle_alpha   90.00
_cell.angle_beta   90.00
_cell.angle_gamma   90.00
#
_symmetry.space_group_name_H-M   'P 1'
#
loop_
_entity.id
_entity.type
_entity.pdbx_description
1 polymer ?
#
loop_
_entity_poly.entity_id
_entity_poly.type
_entity_poly.pdbx_seq_one_letter_code
_entity_poly.pdbx_strand_id
1 'polypeptide(L)'
;ESQIKAFIESLAGNIGPSPAEEMIGLGREAYEAGDLSRAAQAFAQAAQEEPGHPAAVGGLARCYIDTGDLERARQTLSLVRPDG
;
A
#
# COMPACT_ATOMS: atom_id res chain seq x y z
N GLU A 1 -11.58 -12.29 35.27
CA GLU A 1 -11.49 -12.71 33.84
C GLU A 1 -12.02 -11.70 32.81
N SER A 2 -12.72 -10.63 33.20
CA SER A 2 -13.36 -9.72 32.23
C SER A 2 -12.48 -8.60 31.65
N GLN A 3 -11.32 -8.29 32.25
CA GLN A 3 -10.45 -7.20 31.78
C GLN A 3 -9.67 -7.55 30.50
N ILE A 4 -9.39 -8.84 30.26
CA ILE A 4 -8.65 -9.26 29.06
C ILE A 4 -9.54 -9.15 27.82
N LYS A 5 -10.84 -9.47 27.93
CA LYS A 5 -11.80 -9.37 26.82
C LYS A 5 -12.00 -7.92 26.35
N ALA A 6 -12.18 -6.98 27.27
CA ALA A 6 -12.31 -5.56 26.94
C ALA A 6 -11.04 -4.99 26.30
N PHE A 7 -9.86 -5.48 26.69
CA PHE A 7 -8.59 -5.08 26.08
C PHE A 7 -8.43 -5.63 24.65
N ILE A 8 -8.87 -6.88 24.41
CA ILE A 8 -8.91 -7.50 23.08
C ILE A 8 -9.95 -6.79 22.19
N GLU A 9 -11.12 -6.42 22.71
CA GLU A 9 -12.15 -5.68 21.96
C GLU A 9 -11.72 -4.24 21.65
N SER A 10 -11.01 -3.57 22.56
CA SER A 10 -10.44 -2.24 22.32
C SER A 10 -9.28 -2.26 21.32
N LEU A 11 -8.51 -3.35 21.26
CA LEU A 11 -7.56 -3.56 20.17
C LEU A 11 -8.31 -3.84 18.87
N ALA A 12 -9.31 -4.73 18.90
CA ALA A 12 -10.12 -5.19 17.76
C ALA A 12 -10.93 -4.07 17.07
N GLY A 13 -11.44 -3.10 17.83
CA GLY A 13 -12.26 -2.00 17.33
C GLY A 13 -11.54 -1.04 16.38
N ASN A 14 -10.20 -1.11 16.29
CA ASN A 14 -9.37 -0.35 15.37
C ASN A 14 -8.51 -1.25 14.45
N ILE A 15 -8.83 -2.54 14.32
CA ILE A 15 -8.16 -3.48 13.39
C ILE A 15 -8.94 -3.53 12.06
N GLY A 16 -9.33 -2.35 11.56
CA GLY A 16 -9.65 -2.22 10.14
C GLY A 16 -8.34 -2.05 9.38
N PRO A 17 -8.24 -2.54 8.13
CA PRO A 17 -7.14 -2.11 7.26
C PRO A 17 -7.14 -0.58 7.25
N SER A 18 -5.96 0.00 7.44
CA SER A 18 -5.78 1.44 7.33
C SER A 18 -6.26 1.91 5.95
N PRO A 19 -6.66 3.17 5.77
CA PRO A 19 -7.02 3.69 4.44
C PRO A 19 -5.96 3.39 3.37
N ALA A 20 -4.68 3.42 3.76
CA ALA A 20 -3.57 3.00 2.91
C ALA A 20 -3.63 1.51 2.54
N GLU A 21 -3.92 0.62 3.50
CA GLU A 21 -4.02 -0.83 3.29
C GLU A 21 -5.23 -1.19 2.40
N GLU A 22 -6.34 -0.48 2.54
CA GLU A 22 -7.50 -0.65 1.66
C GLU A 22 -7.15 -0.28 0.21
N MET A 23 -6.46 0.85 0.02
CA MET A 23 -5.97 1.27 -1.29
C MET A 23 -4.91 0.31 -1.87
N ILE A 24 -4.06 -0.28 -1.03
CA ILE A 24 -3.12 -1.34 -1.44
C ILE A 24 -3.87 -2.58 -1.90
N GLY A 25 -4.95 -2.96 -1.21
CA GLY A 25 -5.85 -4.05 -1.62
C GLY A 25 -6.41 -3.80 -3.02
N LEU A 26 -7.03 -2.64 -3.24
CA LEU A 26 -7.58 -2.25 -4.54
C LEU A 26 -6.51 -2.21 -5.64
N GLY A 27 -5.32 -1.70 -5.33
CA GLY A 27 -4.21 -1.65 -6.27
C GLY A 27 -3.73 -3.04 -6.68
N ARG A 28 -3.71 -3.97 -5.73
CA ARG A 28 -3.34 -5.36 -5.98
C ARG A 28 -4.40 -6.07 -6.83
N GLU A 29 -5.68 -5.89 -6.52
CA GLU A 29 -6.77 -6.46 -7.32
C GLU A 29 -6.73 -5.94 -8.77
N ALA A 30 -6.50 -4.63 -8.96
CA ALA A 30 -6.35 -4.04 -10.28
C ALA A 30 -5.11 -4.58 -11.02
N TYR A 31 -4.00 -4.78 -10.31
CA TYR A 31 -2.78 -5.36 -10.88
C TYR A 31 -3.00 -6.81 -11.33
N GLU A 32 -3.68 -7.62 -10.51
CA GLU A 32 -4.05 -9.00 -10.85
C GLU A 32 -5.05 -9.07 -12.01
N ALA A 33 -5.90 -8.04 -12.16
CA ALA A 33 -6.78 -7.88 -13.32
C ALA A 33 -6.04 -7.39 -14.59
N GLY A 34 -4.73 -7.07 -14.51
CA GLY A 34 -3.93 -6.54 -15.60
C GLY A 34 -4.14 -5.04 -15.87
N ASP A 35 -4.93 -4.36 -15.05
CA ASP A 35 -5.15 -2.91 -15.15
C ASP A 35 -4.07 -2.16 -14.37
N LEU A 36 -2.87 -2.13 -14.95
CA LEU A 36 -1.70 -1.49 -14.35
C LEU A 36 -1.90 0.01 -14.11
N SER A 37 -2.76 0.67 -14.89
CA SER A 37 -3.08 2.09 -14.70
C SER A 37 -3.89 2.31 -13.43
N ARG A 38 -4.95 1.52 -13.20
CA ARG A 38 -5.71 1.59 -11.94
C ARG A 38 -4.89 1.13 -10.75
N ALA A 39 -4.07 0.10 -10.92
CA ALA A 39 -3.17 -0.38 -9.89
C ALA A 39 -2.22 0.72 -9.42
N ALA A 40 -1.54 1.39 -10.37
CA ALA A 40 -0.65 2.50 -10.07
C ALA A 40 -1.37 3.66 -9.36
N GLN A 41 -2.59 4.00 -9.77
CA GLN A 41 -3.37 5.05 -9.08
C GLN A 41 -3.69 4.68 -7.65
N ALA A 42 -4.15 3.46 -7.39
CA ALA A 42 -4.50 3.00 -6.04
C ALA A 42 -3.26 2.93 -5.13
N PHE A 43 -2.13 2.41 -5.61
CA PHE A 43 -0.89 2.42 -4.85
C PHE A 43 -0.34 3.84 -4.60
N ALA A 44 -0.52 4.77 -5.56
CA ALA A 44 -0.14 6.16 -5.37
C ALA A 44 -1.04 6.88 -4.34
N GLN A 45 -2.32 6.52 -4.26
CA GLN A 45 -3.20 6.99 -3.18
C GLN A 45 -2.75 6.41 -1.84
N ALA A 46 -2.45 5.11 -1.77
CA ALA A 46 -1.93 4.49 -0.55
C ALA A 46 -0.62 5.14 -0.07
N ALA A 47 0.28 5.50 -0.98
CA ALA A 47 1.52 6.19 -0.66
C ALA A 47 1.32 7.67 -0.26
N GLN A 48 0.17 8.28 -0.59
CA GLN A 48 -0.20 9.60 -0.08
C GLN A 48 -0.79 9.51 1.33
N GLU A 49 -1.62 8.48 1.59
CA GLU A 49 -2.18 8.22 2.91
C GLU A 49 -1.08 7.84 3.91
N GLU A 50 -0.17 6.96 3.50
CA GLU A 50 0.99 6.57 4.30
C GLU A 50 2.29 6.70 3.47
N PRO A 51 2.91 7.90 3.49
CA PRO A 51 4.18 8.15 2.83
C PRO A 51 5.28 7.24 3.37
N GLY A 52 5.81 6.37 2.51
CA GLY A 52 6.84 5.40 2.89
C GLY A 52 6.31 4.01 3.24
N HIS A 53 5.01 3.74 3.11
CA HIS A 53 4.50 2.39 3.26
C HIS A 53 5.11 1.46 2.21
N PRO A 54 5.83 0.40 2.62
CA PRO A 54 6.63 -0.42 1.71
C PRO A 54 5.78 -1.15 0.67
N ALA A 55 4.56 -1.59 1.02
CA ALA A 55 3.68 -2.26 0.06
C ALA A 55 3.07 -1.32 -0.99
N ALA A 56 2.80 -0.05 -0.64
CA ALA A 56 2.28 0.96 -1.55
C ALA A 56 3.37 1.35 -2.55
N VAL A 57 4.56 1.66 -2.05
CA VAL A 57 5.69 2.05 -2.90
C VAL A 57 6.19 0.87 -3.74
N GLY A 58 6.24 -0.34 -3.17
CA GLY A 58 6.58 -1.56 -3.90
C GLY A 58 5.54 -1.90 -4.98
N GLY A 59 4.25 -1.78 -4.68
CA GLY A 59 3.16 -1.97 -5.64
C GLY A 59 3.22 -0.96 -6.78
N LEU A 60 3.42 0.32 -6.45
CA LEU A 60 3.53 1.40 -7.44
C LEU A 60 4.76 1.22 -8.35
N ALA A 61 5.92 0.90 -7.77
CA ALA A 61 7.13 0.63 -8.52
C ALA A 61 6.96 -0.58 -9.45
N ARG A 62 6.28 -1.63 -8.99
CA ARG A 62 6.01 -2.81 -9.79
C ARG A 62 5.10 -2.49 -10.98
N CYS A 63 4.03 -1.73 -10.75
CA CYS A 63 3.17 -1.25 -11.85
C CYS A 63 3.99 -0.51 -12.91
N TYR A 64 4.89 0.39 -12.52
CA TYR A 64 5.76 1.10 -13.46
C TYR A 64 6.77 0.20 -14.18
N ILE A 65 7.26 -0.87 -13.54
CA ILE A 65 8.12 -1.85 -14.21
C ILE A 65 7.33 -2.58 -15.29
N ASP A 66 6.11 -3.01 -15.00
CA ASP A 66 5.26 -3.73 -15.95
C ASP A 66 4.72 -2.84 -17.07
N THR A 67 4.54 -1.53 -16.85
CA THR A 67 4.21 -0.58 -17.94
C THR A 67 5.42 -0.15 -18.77
N GLY A 68 6.65 -0.48 -18.32
CA GLY A 68 7.90 -0.10 -18.98
C GLY A 68 8.47 1.26 -18.54
N ASP A 69 7.83 1.95 -17.60
CA ASP A 69 8.27 3.23 -17.01
C ASP A 69 9.34 3.03 -15.93
N LEU A 70 10.47 2.41 -16.29
CA LEU A 70 11.55 2.07 -15.36
C LEU A 70 12.17 3.29 -14.64
N GLU A 71 12.14 4.46 -15.27
CA GLU A 71 12.60 5.70 -14.62
C GLU A 71 11.72 6.10 -13.45
N ARG A 72 10.39 6.07 -13.63
CA ARG A 72 9.44 6.35 -12.55
C ARG A 72 9.50 5.29 -11.47
N ALA A 73 9.62 4.01 -11.85
CA ALA A 73 9.81 2.94 -10.87
C ALA A 73 11.00 3.20 -9.94
N ARG A 74 12.15 3.62 -10.48
CA ARG A 74 13.33 3.98 -9.69
C ARG A 74 13.09 5.18 -8.78
N GLN A 75 12.45 6.24 -9.29
CA GLN A 75 12.12 7.41 -8.48
C GLN A 75 11.19 7.05 -7.32
N THR A 76 10.16 6.24 -7.59
CA THR A 76 9.23 5.73 -6.59
C THR A 76 9.92 4.90 -5.53
N LEU A 77 10.79 3.97 -5.91
CA LEU A 77 11.57 3.18 -4.95
C LEU A 77 12.53 4.05 -4.12
N SER A 78 13.05 5.13 -4.70
CA SER A 78 13.89 6.09 -3.97
C SER A 78 13.14 6.88 -2.89
N LEU A 79 11.79 6.86 -2.87
CA LEU A 79 10.98 7.49 -1.82
C LEU A 79 10.95 6.65 -0.54
N VAL A 80 11.08 5.32 -0.64
CA VAL A 80 11.33 4.45 0.52
C VAL A 80 12.84 4.46 0.74
N ARG A 81 13.29 5.35 1.61
CA ARG A 81 14.70 5.38 2.00
C ARG A 81 15.03 4.03 2.67
N PRO A 82 16.08 3.30 2.22
CA PRO A 82 16.53 2.09 2.90
C PRO A 82 17.27 2.37 4.23
N ASP A 83 17.49 3.63 4.58
CA ASP A 83 18.18 4.04 5.80
C ASP A 83 17.21 4.42 6.93
N GLY A 84 16.82 3.40 7.69
CA GLY A 84 16.21 3.49 9.02
C GLY A 84 16.74 2.37 9.90
#